data_AF-U3TU30-F1
#
_entry.id   AF-U3TU30-F1
#
_cell.length_a   1.000
_cell.length_b   1.000
_cell.length_c   1.000
_cell.angle_alpha   90.00
_cell.angle_beta   90.00
_cell.angle_gamma   90.00
#
_symmetry.space_group_name_H-M   'P 1'
#
loop_
_entity.id
_entity.type
_entity.pdbx_description
1 polymer ?
#
loop_
_entity_poly.entity_id
_entity_poly.type
_entity_poly.pdbx_seq_one_letter_code
_entity_poly.pdbx_strand_id
1 'polypeptide(L)'
;MKYTSPLLQKNSLTLASLGKAKLFELMTEDDEDLAELAEGGTIAGLTLDEVDRMSVRELRAKLRETEESLKASRRLVNEKDQKFNELSEKRLLDQHRPLGEEGIRQLREEIGLVGFDVKAILMGRFREGLEKLSSHSGDITSHADYLAGLLNDIEFEINVLRSDFTLPHHAPSETVPDWVNADAEAEDADFQLPEHLRGTGQDSGEEVE
;
A
#
# COMPACT_ATOMS: atom_id res chain seq x y z
N MET A 1 5.74 42.19 34.11
CA MET A 1 4.45 41.53 34.45
C MET A 1 3.95 40.83 33.20
N LYS A 2 3.22 39.71 33.29
CA LYS A 2 2.75 38.92 32.12
C LYS A 2 2.09 39.80 31.03
N TYR A 3 1.11 40.62 31.44
CA TYR A 3 0.37 41.56 30.56
C TYR A 3 1.13 42.81 30.09
N THR A 4 2.44 42.89 30.35
CA THR A 4 3.29 43.98 29.86
C THR A 4 4.37 43.47 28.89
N SER A 5 4.29 42.21 28.45
CA SER A 5 5.21 41.65 27.47
C SER A 5 5.08 42.36 26.12
N PRO A 6 6.15 42.42 25.30
CA PRO A 6 6.09 43.09 24.00
C PRO A 6 4.96 42.60 23.09
N LEU A 7 4.61 41.31 23.17
CA LEU A 7 3.52 40.70 22.42
C LEU A 7 2.13 41.19 22.87
N LEU A 8 1.94 41.38 24.18
CA LEU A 8 0.65 41.77 24.75
C LEU A 8 0.48 43.28 24.94
N GLN A 9 1.53 44.08 24.76
CA GLN A 9 1.50 45.53 24.95
C GLN A 9 0.43 46.23 24.10
N LYS A 10 0.30 45.85 22.83
CA LYS A 10 -0.68 46.40 21.89
C LYS A 10 -2.13 46.08 22.30
N ASN A 11 -2.33 44.93 22.94
CA ASN A 11 -3.65 44.37 23.27
C ASN A 11 -3.99 44.47 24.77
N SER A 12 -3.14 45.12 25.54
CA SER A 12 -3.20 45.22 27.01
C SER A 12 -4.49 45.84 27.54
N LEU A 13 -5.01 46.88 26.84
CA LEU A 13 -6.28 47.53 27.17
C LEU A 13 -7.48 46.61 26.93
N THR A 14 -7.43 45.83 25.85
CA THR A 14 -8.50 44.90 25.47
C THR A 14 -8.66 43.81 26.51
N LEU A 15 -7.55 43.21 26.97
CA LEU A 15 -7.56 42.21 28.04
C LEU A 15 -7.91 42.82 29.41
N ALA A 16 -7.51 44.08 29.67
CA ALA A 16 -7.84 44.75 30.93
C ALA A 16 -9.35 44.92 31.17
N SER A 17 -10.15 44.93 30.10
CA SER A 17 -11.62 45.05 30.18
C SER A 17 -12.29 43.88 30.92
N LEU A 18 -11.70 42.68 30.87
CA LEU A 18 -12.20 41.45 31.54
C LEU A 18 -12.15 41.52 33.07
N GLY A 19 -11.44 42.50 33.63
CA GLY A 19 -11.26 42.67 35.06
C GLY A 19 -10.21 41.75 35.69
N LYS A 20 -9.67 42.18 36.83
CA LYS A 20 -8.49 41.57 37.47
C LYS A 20 -8.66 40.08 37.76
N ALA A 21 -9.83 39.65 38.21
CA ALA A 21 -10.06 38.27 38.60
C ALA A 21 -9.98 37.29 37.42
N LYS A 22 -10.48 37.67 36.24
CA LYS A 22 -10.38 36.84 35.02
C LYS A 22 -8.96 36.84 34.46
N LEU A 23 -8.29 37.99 34.53
CA LEU A 23 -6.86 38.06 34.20
C LEU A 23 -6.04 37.08 35.06
N PHE A 24 -6.28 37.00 36.38
CA PHE A 24 -5.54 36.03 37.20
C PHE A 24 -5.69 34.57 36.74
N GLU A 25 -6.87 34.17 36.26
CA GLU A 25 -7.08 32.83 35.70
C GLU A 25 -6.35 32.65 34.35
N LEU A 26 -6.32 33.69 33.52
CA LEU A 26 -5.66 33.69 32.22
C LEU A 26 -4.12 33.84 32.29
N MET A 27 -3.53 34.05 33.47
CA MET A 27 -2.07 34.22 33.59
C MET A 27 -1.28 32.95 33.31
N THR A 28 -1.90 31.78 33.41
CA THR A 28 -1.27 30.48 33.16
C THR A 28 -1.13 30.17 31.67
N GLU A 29 -1.91 30.84 30.84
CA GLU A 29 -1.92 30.67 29.39
C GLU A 29 -0.71 31.36 28.74
N ASP A 30 -0.38 30.93 27.52
CA ASP A 30 0.77 31.46 26.78
C ASP A 30 0.50 32.88 26.24
N ASP A 31 1.56 33.68 26.10
CA ASP A 31 1.43 35.07 25.63
C ASP A 31 0.87 35.14 24.19
N GLU A 32 1.11 34.09 23.40
CA GLU A 32 0.59 33.95 22.03
C GLU A 32 -0.92 33.72 22.05
N ASP A 33 -1.42 32.77 22.85
CA ASP A 33 -2.85 32.49 23.00
C ASP A 33 -3.62 33.71 23.54
N LEU A 34 -3.02 34.44 24.47
CA LEU A 34 -3.59 35.67 25.02
C LEU A 34 -3.63 36.82 23.99
N ALA A 35 -2.62 36.91 23.12
CA ALA A 35 -2.60 37.88 22.04
C ALA A 35 -3.68 37.54 21.00
N GLU A 36 -3.80 36.26 20.63
CA GLU A 36 -4.82 35.75 19.73
C GLU A 36 -6.23 36.02 20.25
N LEU A 37 -6.50 35.71 21.52
CA LEU A 37 -7.79 36.01 22.16
C LEU A 37 -8.16 37.50 22.04
N ALA A 38 -7.18 38.39 22.23
CA ALA A 38 -7.42 39.83 22.17
C ALA A 38 -7.57 40.37 20.74
N GLU A 39 -7.12 39.62 19.73
CA GLU A 39 -7.29 39.92 18.30
C GLU A 39 -8.56 39.29 17.71
N GLY A 40 -9.38 38.65 18.55
CA GLY A 40 -10.66 38.05 18.17
C GLY A 40 -10.61 36.55 17.94
N GLY A 41 -9.49 35.90 18.26
CA GLY A 41 -9.40 34.44 18.34
C GLY A 41 -10.02 33.89 19.63
N THR A 42 -9.64 32.67 19.99
CA THR A 42 -10.26 31.95 21.12
C THR A 42 -9.24 31.35 22.05
N ILE A 43 -9.55 31.30 23.34
CA ILE A 43 -8.78 30.57 24.34
C ILE A 43 -9.66 29.49 24.96
N ALA A 44 -9.17 28.25 25.01
CA ALA A 44 -10.00 27.11 25.43
C ALA A 44 -11.37 27.03 24.69
N GLY A 45 -11.40 27.47 23.43
CA GLY A 45 -12.63 27.55 22.62
C GLY A 45 -13.59 28.67 23.01
N LEU A 46 -13.13 29.68 23.77
CA LEU A 46 -13.91 30.82 24.23
C LEU A 46 -13.41 32.10 23.58
N THR A 47 -14.34 32.87 23.05
CA THR A 47 -14.09 34.23 22.58
C THR A 47 -13.94 35.19 23.75
N LEU A 48 -13.31 36.34 23.49
CA LEU A 48 -13.16 37.40 24.49
C LEU A 48 -14.52 37.82 25.10
N ASP A 49 -15.55 37.93 24.28
CA ASP A 49 -16.91 38.30 24.71
C ASP A 49 -17.56 37.23 25.61
N GLU A 50 -17.34 35.95 25.33
CA GLU A 50 -17.83 34.86 26.17
C GLU A 50 -17.12 34.84 27.51
N VAL A 51 -15.80 35.05 27.51
CA VAL A 51 -15.00 35.19 28.74
C VAL A 51 -15.51 36.38 29.55
N ASP A 52 -15.90 37.48 28.92
CA ASP A 52 -16.45 38.65 29.61
C ASP A 52 -17.85 38.41 30.20
N ARG A 53 -18.72 37.65 29.52
CA ARG A 53 -20.08 37.37 30.00
C ARG A 53 -20.16 36.32 31.09
N MET A 54 -19.19 35.41 31.20
CA MET A 54 -19.19 34.34 32.20
C MET A 54 -18.59 34.77 33.55
N SER A 55 -18.86 33.97 34.58
CA SER A 55 -18.24 34.13 35.89
C SER A 55 -16.82 33.60 35.91
N VAL A 56 -16.01 34.09 36.86
CA VAL A 56 -14.62 33.62 37.07
C VAL A 56 -14.57 32.12 37.38
N ARG A 57 -15.60 31.59 38.06
CA ARG A 57 -15.70 30.16 38.39
C ARG A 57 -15.91 29.30 37.14
N GLU A 58 -16.77 29.75 36.22
CA GLU A 58 -17.02 29.07 34.95
C GLU A 58 -15.78 29.12 34.06
N LEU A 59 -15.09 30.27 33.99
CA LEU A 59 -13.82 30.41 33.27
C LEU A 59 -12.78 29.41 33.78
N ARG A 60 -12.55 29.36 35.09
CA ARG A 60 -11.61 28.41 35.71
C ARG A 60 -11.98 26.95 35.42
N ALA A 61 -13.28 26.61 35.46
CA ALA A 61 -13.73 25.26 35.19
C ALA A 61 -13.44 24.86 33.73
N LYS A 62 -13.74 25.75 32.77
CA LYS A 62 -13.49 25.51 31.36
C LYS A 62 -12.00 25.38 31.03
N LEU A 63 -11.15 26.27 31.57
CA LEU A 63 -9.71 26.18 31.36
C LEU A 63 -9.17 24.81 31.83
N ARG A 64 -9.54 24.37 33.04
CA ARG A 64 -9.15 23.05 33.56
C ARG A 64 -9.66 21.89 32.71
N GLU A 65 -10.92 21.94 32.29
CA GLU A 65 -11.50 20.90 31.43
C GLU A 65 -10.73 20.78 30.11
N THR A 66 -10.36 21.92 29.50
CA THR A 66 -9.57 21.92 28.27
C THR A 66 -8.14 21.44 28.49
N GLU A 67 -7.50 21.82 29.60
CA GLU A 67 -6.17 21.30 29.96
C GLU A 67 -6.19 19.78 30.18
N GLU A 68 -7.19 19.28 30.91
CA GLU A 68 -7.36 17.85 31.17
C GLU A 68 -7.65 17.08 29.87
N SER A 69 -8.50 17.62 28.99
CA SER A 69 -8.80 17.06 27.67
C SER A 69 -7.58 17.04 26.75
N LEU A 70 -6.79 18.12 26.73
CA LEU A 70 -5.53 18.20 25.98
C LEU A 70 -4.52 17.20 26.51
N LYS A 71 -4.40 17.07 27.84
CA LYS A 71 -3.50 16.11 28.47
C LYS A 71 -3.93 14.67 28.19
N ALA A 72 -5.22 14.38 28.25
CA ALA A 72 -5.77 13.08 27.89
C ALA A 72 -5.52 12.76 26.40
N SER A 73 -5.78 13.71 25.51
CA SER A 73 -5.51 13.57 24.07
C SER A 73 -4.02 13.36 23.79
N ARG A 74 -3.12 14.14 24.40
CA ARG A 74 -1.66 13.97 24.29
C ARG A 74 -1.21 12.59 24.78
N ARG A 75 -1.78 12.08 25.87
CA ARG A 75 -1.50 10.71 26.34
C ARG A 75 -1.95 9.65 25.34
N LEU A 76 -3.18 9.77 24.83
CA LEU A 76 -3.70 8.83 23.83
C LEU A 76 -2.89 8.85 22.53
N VAL A 77 -2.43 10.03 22.10
CA VAL A 77 -1.55 10.17 20.94
C VAL A 77 -0.22 9.46 21.22
N ASN A 78 0.42 9.73 22.35
CA ASN A 78 1.67 9.07 22.71
C ASN A 78 1.53 7.54 22.82
N GLU A 79 0.44 7.04 23.41
CA GLU A 79 0.15 5.60 23.49
C GLU A 79 -0.07 4.99 22.09
N LYS A 80 -0.75 5.71 21.19
CA LYS A 80 -0.94 5.30 19.80
C LYS A 80 0.37 5.30 19.03
N ASP A 81 1.20 6.33 19.18
CA ASP A 81 2.50 6.44 18.53
C ASP A 81 3.47 5.36 19.01
N GLN A 82 3.47 5.05 20.32
CA GLN A 82 4.23 3.92 20.86
C GLN A 82 3.79 2.59 20.23
N LYS A 83 2.48 2.32 20.22
CA LYS A 83 1.95 1.09 19.60
C LYS A 83 2.22 1.05 18.09
N PHE A 84 2.14 2.18 17.41
CA PHE A 84 2.44 2.28 15.99
C PHE A 84 3.90 1.95 15.70
N ASN A 85 4.81 2.50 16.50
CA ASN A 85 6.23 2.21 16.40
C ASN A 85 6.53 0.73 16.71
N GLU A 86 5.95 0.17 17.77
CA GLU A 86 6.09 -1.26 18.10
C GLU A 86 5.57 -2.18 16.99
N LEU A 87 4.41 -1.87 16.40
CA LEU A 87 3.84 -2.64 15.29
C LEU A 87 4.66 -2.49 14.01
N SER A 88 5.19 -1.29 13.75
CA SER A 88 6.06 -1.02 12.60
C SER A 88 7.39 -1.76 12.73
N GLU A 89 7.99 -1.76 13.92
CA GLU A 89 9.22 -2.49 14.22
C GLU A 89 8.99 -4.01 14.11
N LYS A 90 7.88 -4.54 14.63
CA LYS A 90 7.52 -5.96 14.45
C LYS A 90 7.31 -6.33 12.99
N ARG A 91 6.63 -5.48 12.21
CA ARG A 91 6.43 -5.69 10.77
C ARG A 91 7.76 -5.74 10.03
N LEU A 92 8.70 -4.86 10.35
CA LEU A 92 10.05 -4.86 9.78
C LEU A 92 10.83 -6.12 10.18
N LEU A 93 10.76 -6.53 11.46
CA LEU A 93 11.39 -7.76 11.93
C LEU A 93 10.81 -9.02 11.26
N ASP A 94 9.49 -9.07 11.09
CA ASP A 94 8.80 -10.21 10.46
C ASP A 94 9.02 -10.23 8.94
N GLN A 95 9.15 -9.08 8.29
CA GLN A 95 9.48 -8.98 6.86
C GLN A 95 10.84 -9.60 6.53
N HIS A 96 11.79 -9.57 7.47
CA HIS A 96 13.14 -10.12 7.28
C HIS A 96 13.35 -11.49 7.94
N ARG A 97 12.37 -12.02 8.66
CA ARG A 97 12.46 -13.36 9.24
C ARG A 97 12.20 -14.41 8.15
N PRO A 98 13.05 -15.44 8.00
CA PRO A 98 12.72 -16.55 7.13
C PRO A 98 11.44 -17.24 7.64
N LEU A 99 10.43 -17.32 6.77
CA LEU A 99 9.20 -18.07 7.03
C LEU A 99 9.55 -19.56 7.15
N GLY A 100 9.00 -20.24 8.17
CA GLY A 100 9.03 -21.70 8.21
C GLY A 100 8.16 -22.31 7.11
N GLU A 101 8.22 -23.64 6.92
CA GLU A 101 7.46 -24.35 5.87
C GLU A 101 5.95 -24.03 5.90
N GLU A 102 5.37 -23.96 7.09
CA GLU A 102 3.96 -23.59 7.27
C GLU A 102 3.66 -22.15 6.87
N GLY A 103 4.56 -21.21 7.20
CA GLY A 103 4.41 -19.81 6.80
C GLY A 103 4.53 -19.63 5.29
N ILE A 104 5.40 -20.41 4.63
CA ILE A 104 5.51 -20.43 3.16
C ILE A 104 4.23 -20.99 2.52
N ARG A 105 3.64 -22.05 3.09
CA ARG A 105 2.36 -22.60 2.62
C ARG A 105 1.24 -21.58 2.71
N GLN A 106 1.08 -20.94 3.86
CA GLN A 106 0.05 -19.93 4.09
C GLN A 106 0.24 -18.73 3.16
N LEU A 107 1.47 -18.23 3.03
CA LEU A 107 1.77 -17.14 2.10
C LEU A 107 1.46 -17.51 0.64
N ARG A 108 1.74 -18.75 0.24
CA ARG A 108 1.39 -19.24 -1.11
C ARG A 108 -0.12 -19.29 -1.32
N GLU A 109 -0.88 -19.72 -0.32
CA GLU A 109 -2.35 -19.73 -0.37
C GLU A 109 -2.90 -18.30 -0.47
N GLU A 110 -2.41 -17.39 0.37
CA GLU A 110 -2.78 -15.97 0.37
C GLU A 110 -2.49 -15.31 -0.99
N ILE A 111 -1.28 -15.48 -1.52
CA ILE A 111 -0.91 -14.97 -2.86
C ILE A 111 -1.80 -15.60 -3.94
N GLY A 112 -2.14 -16.89 -3.81
CA GLY A 112 -3.04 -17.59 -4.72
C GLY A 112 -4.45 -16.97 -4.75
N LEU A 113 -5.00 -16.63 -3.58
CA LEU A 113 -6.29 -15.94 -3.47
C LEU A 113 -6.25 -14.55 -4.10
N VAL A 114 -5.20 -13.77 -3.84
CA VAL A 114 -5.01 -12.45 -4.49
C VAL A 114 -4.95 -12.59 -6.01
N GLY A 115 -4.20 -13.58 -6.52
CA GLY A 115 -4.13 -13.87 -7.95
C GLY A 115 -5.50 -14.23 -8.56
N PHE A 116 -6.31 -15.00 -7.83
CA PHE A 116 -7.68 -15.31 -8.23
C PHE A 116 -8.56 -14.06 -8.31
N ASP A 117 -8.50 -13.20 -7.30
CA ASP A 117 -9.30 -11.96 -7.25
C ASP A 117 -8.93 -11.00 -8.38
N VAL A 118 -7.63 -10.81 -8.66
CA VAL A 118 -7.16 -10.02 -9.80
C VAL A 118 -7.74 -10.58 -11.12
N LYS A 119 -7.66 -11.90 -11.31
CA LYS A 119 -8.24 -12.55 -12.50
C LYS A 119 -9.75 -12.34 -12.58
N ALA A 120 -10.47 -12.47 -11.46
CA ALA A 120 -11.92 -12.28 -11.42
C ALA A 120 -12.33 -10.85 -11.78
N ILE A 121 -11.57 -9.85 -11.30
CA ILE A 121 -11.79 -8.44 -11.65
C ILE A 121 -11.55 -8.21 -13.15
N LEU A 122 -10.44 -8.73 -13.69
CA LEU A 122 -10.08 -8.58 -15.10
C LEU A 122 -11.09 -9.26 -16.04
N MET A 123 -11.50 -10.49 -15.72
CA MET A 123 -12.42 -11.28 -16.56
C MET A 123 -13.88 -10.87 -16.41
N GLY A 124 -14.26 -10.27 -15.27
CA GLY A 124 -15.61 -9.75 -15.03
C GLY A 124 -15.70 -8.27 -15.35
N ARG A 125 -15.49 -7.43 -14.32
CA ARG A 125 -15.77 -5.98 -14.37
C ARG A 125 -15.01 -5.25 -15.47
N PHE A 126 -13.72 -5.57 -15.64
CA PHE A 126 -12.89 -4.91 -16.65
C PHE A 126 -13.36 -5.28 -18.05
N ARG A 127 -13.52 -6.58 -18.35
CA ARG A 127 -14.07 -7.07 -19.61
C ARG A 127 -15.43 -6.47 -19.94
N GLU A 128 -16.37 -6.47 -18.99
CA GLU A 128 -17.70 -5.86 -19.17
C GLU A 128 -17.59 -4.37 -19.55
N GLY A 129 -16.67 -3.64 -18.93
CA GLY A 129 -16.38 -2.25 -19.25
C GLY A 129 -15.82 -2.07 -20.67
N LEU A 130 -14.86 -2.91 -21.07
CA LEU A 130 -14.31 -2.93 -22.43
C LEU A 130 -15.40 -3.20 -23.47
N GLU A 131 -16.22 -4.22 -23.24
CA GLU A 131 -17.33 -4.60 -24.14
C GLU A 131 -18.35 -3.47 -24.26
N LYS A 132 -18.73 -2.84 -23.14
CA LYS A 132 -19.66 -1.72 -23.13
C LYS A 132 -19.09 -0.50 -23.87
N LEU A 133 -17.82 -0.15 -23.67
CA LEU A 133 -17.23 0.99 -24.38
C LEU A 133 -17.05 0.68 -25.87
N SER A 134 -16.65 -0.55 -26.20
CA SER A 134 -16.57 -1.03 -27.58
C SER A 134 -17.92 -1.01 -28.28
N SER A 135 -19.02 -1.33 -27.59
CA SER A 135 -20.37 -1.31 -28.18
C SER A 135 -20.90 0.09 -28.46
N HIS A 136 -20.32 1.13 -27.86
CA HIS A 136 -20.64 2.53 -28.10
C HIS A 136 -19.62 3.22 -29.03
N SER A 137 -18.65 2.47 -29.57
CA SER A 137 -17.72 2.96 -30.58
C SER A 137 -18.49 3.25 -31.86
N GLY A 138 -18.42 4.50 -32.34
CA GLY A 138 -18.97 4.92 -33.63
C GLY A 138 -17.87 5.20 -34.66
N ASP A 139 -18.26 5.49 -35.90
CA ASP A 139 -17.32 5.71 -37.02
C ASP A 139 -16.33 6.88 -36.80
N ILE A 140 -16.70 7.85 -35.95
CA ILE A 140 -15.89 9.06 -35.68
C ILE A 140 -15.08 8.93 -34.39
N THR A 141 -15.55 8.14 -33.43
CA THR A 141 -14.92 8.00 -32.11
C THR A 141 -14.67 6.53 -31.85
N SER A 142 -13.55 6.03 -32.37
CA SER A 142 -13.01 4.73 -31.96
C SER A 142 -12.39 4.84 -30.58
N HIS A 143 -12.74 3.91 -29.70
CA HIS A 143 -12.09 3.77 -28.39
C HIS A 143 -10.94 2.76 -28.41
N ALA A 144 -10.60 2.18 -29.57
CA ALA A 144 -9.63 1.10 -29.67
C ALA A 144 -8.25 1.47 -29.09
N ASP A 145 -7.74 2.66 -29.42
CA ASP A 145 -6.43 3.12 -28.92
C ASP A 145 -6.42 3.30 -27.40
N TYR A 146 -7.53 3.79 -26.83
CA TYR A 146 -7.69 3.94 -25.39
C TYR A 146 -7.76 2.57 -24.69
N LEU A 147 -8.55 1.63 -25.25
CA LEU A 147 -8.64 0.28 -24.71
C LEU A 147 -7.32 -0.47 -24.79
N ALA A 148 -6.58 -0.31 -25.90
CA ALA A 148 -5.24 -0.86 -26.06
C ALA A 148 -4.27 -0.26 -25.03
N GLY A 149 -4.36 1.04 -24.75
CA GLY A 149 -3.57 1.68 -23.69
C GLY A 149 -3.78 1.04 -22.32
N LEU A 150 -5.04 0.84 -21.92
CA LEU A 150 -5.35 0.20 -20.63
C LEU A 150 -4.80 -1.23 -20.52
N LEU A 151 -4.83 -1.99 -21.62
CA LEU A 151 -4.26 -3.35 -21.65
C LEU A 151 -2.74 -3.31 -21.58
N ASN A 152 -2.10 -2.40 -22.32
CA ASN A 152 -0.65 -2.22 -22.30
C ASN A 152 -0.13 -1.86 -20.90
N ASP A 153 -0.86 -1.02 -20.15
CA ASP A 153 -0.50 -0.67 -18.78
C ASP A 153 -0.53 -1.91 -17.86
N ILE A 154 -1.56 -2.77 -17.99
CA ILE A 154 -1.66 -4.02 -17.23
C ILE A 154 -0.53 -4.98 -17.62
N GLU A 155 -0.22 -5.10 -18.92
CA GLU A 155 0.88 -5.93 -19.41
C GLU A 155 2.25 -5.42 -18.90
N PHE A 156 2.44 -4.10 -18.87
CA PHE A 156 3.65 -3.48 -18.34
C PHE A 156 3.85 -3.84 -16.87
N GLU A 157 2.82 -3.70 -16.03
CA GLU A 157 2.91 -4.04 -14.61
C GLU A 157 3.20 -5.54 -14.38
N ILE A 158 2.60 -6.42 -15.18
CA ILE A 158 2.93 -7.86 -15.15
C ILE A 158 4.40 -8.10 -15.51
N ASN A 159 4.93 -7.38 -16.49
CA ASN A 159 6.33 -7.52 -16.91
C ASN A 159 7.31 -6.95 -15.89
N VAL A 160 6.95 -5.86 -15.19
CA VAL A 160 7.72 -5.34 -14.04
C VAL A 160 7.82 -6.42 -12.97
N LEU A 161 6.69 -7.01 -12.55
CA LEU A 161 6.69 -8.10 -11.56
C LEU A 161 7.54 -9.29 -12.02
N ARG A 162 7.45 -9.68 -13.29
CA ARG A 162 8.31 -10.75 -13.83
C ARG A 162 9.80 -10.39 -13.76
N SER A 163 10.16 -9.17 -14.11
CA SER A 163 11.54 -8.70 -14.07
C SER A 163 12.08 -8.70 -12.64
N ASP A 164 11.33 -8.12 -11.70
CA ASP A 164 11.73 -8.00 -10.29
C ASP A 164 12.01 -9.36 -9.64
N PHE A 165 11.22 -10.38 -10.01
CA PHE A 165 11.37 -11.75 -9.50
C PHE A 165 12.10 -12.70 -10.47
N THR A 166 12.66 -12.19 -11.58
CA THR A 166 13.35 -12.99 -12.62
C THR A 166 12.52 -14.19 -13.12
N LEU A 167 11.21 -13.99 -13.31
CA LEU A 167 10.26 -15.03 -13.71
C LEU A 167 10.17 -15.16 -15.24
N PRO A 168 9.99 -16.38 -15.78
CA PRO A 168 9.83 -16.58 -17.21
C PRO A 168 8.45 -16.11 -17.71
N HIS A 169 8.37 -15.77 -18.99
CA HIS A 169 7.11 -15.30 -19.62
C HIS A 169 6.10 -16.43 -19.85
N HIS A 170 6.62 -17.63 -20.10
CA HIS A 170 5.90 -18.88 -20.17
C HIS A 170 6.49 -19.80 -19.11
N ALA A 171 5.66 -20.48 -18.33
CA ALA A 171 6.17 -21.63 -17.60
C ALA A 171 6.74 -22.60 -18.65
N PRO A 172 7.95 -23.17 -18.46
CA PRO A 172 8.38 -24.28 -19.29
C PRO A 172 7.28 -25.34 -19.16
N SER A 173 6.59 -25.64 -20.25
CA SER A 173 5.60 -26.72 -20.26
C SER A 173 6.37 -28.02 -20.11
N GLU A 174 6.61 -28.42 -18.88
CA GLU A 174 7.10 -29.75 -18.57
C GLU A 174 5.93 -30.72 -18.69
N THR A 175 5.48 -30.92 -19.92
CA THR A 175 4.64 -32.04 -20.32
C THR A 175 5.18 -32.53 -21.64
N VAL A 176 6.41 -33.04 -21.62
CA VAL A 176 6.72 -34.17 -22.50
C VAL A 176 5.91 -35.33 -21.91
N PRO A 177 4.85 -35.80 -22.57
CA PRO A 177 4.06 -36.91 -22.04
C PRO A 177 4.93 -38.17 -21.91
N ASP A 178 4.62 -39.04 -20.96
CA ASP A 178 5.40 -40.27 -20.71
C ASP A 178 5.60 -41.14 -21.95
N TRP A 179 4.67 -41.11 -22.93
CA TRP A 179 4.78 -41.85 -24.19
C TRP A 179 5.89 -41.32 -25.12
N VAL A 180 6.23 -40.03 -25.07
CA VAL A 180 7.35 -39.47 -25.85
C VAL A 180 8.70 -39.94 -25.32
N ASN A 181 8.80 -40.13 -23.99
CA ASN A 181 10.01 -40.71 -23.38
C ASN A 181 10.07 -42.23 -23.59
N ALA A 182 8.92 -42.91 -23.63
CA ALA A 182 8.85 -44.35 -23.89
C ALA A 182 9.30 -44.72 -25.32
N ASP A 183 8.97 -43.89 -26.32
CA ASP A 183 9.40 -44.13 -27.71
C ASP A 183 10.93 -43.92 -27.87
N ALA A 184 11.52 -42.96 -27.15
CA ALA A 184 12.96 -42.72 -27.19
C ALA A 184 13.78 -43.86 -26.55
N GLU A 185 13.24 -44.53 -25.52
CA GLU A 185 13.89 -45.70 -24.90
C GLU A 185 13.63 -47.01 -25.68
N ALA A 186 12.56 -47.08 -26.46
CA ALA A 186 12.20 -48.26 -27.25
C ALA A 186 12.94 -48.34 -28.60
N GLU A 187 13.28 -47.21 -29.22
CA GLU A 187 13.99 -47.18 -30.51
C GLU A 187 15.45 -47.68 -30.43
N ASP A 188 16.09 -47.57 -29.26
CA ASP A 188 17.48 -48.02 -29.06
C ASP A 188 17.61 -49.51 -28.69
N ALA A 189 16.52 -50.17 -28.26
CA ALA A 189 16.59 -51.53 -27.72
C ALA A 189 16.28 -52.66 -28.73
N ASP A 190 15.51 -52.41 -29.80
CA ASP A 190 14.91 -53.50 -30.59
C ASP A 190 15.14 -53.47 -32.11
N PHE A 191 15.91 -52.53 -32.67
CA PHE A 191 16.23 -52.58 -34.10
C PHE A 191 17.39 -53.54 -34.42
N GLN A 192 17.15 -54.84 -34.28
CA GLN A 192 17.99 -55.84 -34.93
C GLN A 192 17.52 -56.03 -36.37
N LEU A 193 18.29 -55.48 -37.32
CA LEU A 193 18.11 -55.74 -38.75
C LEU A 193 17.96 -57.26 -38.99
N PRO A 194 16.83 -57.71 -39.57
CA PRO A 194 16.57 -59.13 -39.80
C PRO A 194 17.65 -59.72 -40.71
N GLU A 195 18.04 -60.98 -40.48
CA GLU A 195 19.24 -61.60 -41.08
C GLU A 195 19.35 -61.46 -42.60
N HIS A 196 18.23 -61.43 -43.33
CA HIS A 196 18.19 -61.29 -44.78
C HIS A 196 18.56 -59.90 -45.31
N LEU A 197 18.64 -58.88 -44.44
CA LEU A 197 19.08 -57.51 -44.76
C LEU A 197 20.48 -57.20 -44.23
N ARG A 198 21.11 -58.12 -43.48
CA ARG A 198 22.53 -58.02 -43.16
C ARG A 198 23.31 -58.40 -44.40
N GLY A 199 23.68 -57.40 -45.21
CA GLY A 199 24.51 -57.60 -46.38
C GLY A 199 25.75 -58.41 -46.00
N THR A 200 25.89 -59.61 -46.55
CA THR A 200 27.16 -60.33 -46.53
C THR A 200 28.11 -59.56 -47.44
N GLY A 201 28.82 -58.60 -46.85
CA GLY A 201 30.01 -58.02 -47.45
C GLY A 201 31.06 -59.11 -47.61
N GLN A 202 31.07 -59.79 -48.76
CA GLN A 202 32.31 -60.29 -49.32
C GLN A 202 32.88 -59.16 -50.17
N ASP A 203 33.70 -58.35 -49.51
CA ASP A 203 34.60 -57.41 -50.14
C ASP A 203 35.81 -58.16 -50.72
N SER A 204 36.19 -57.72 -51.92
CA SER A 204 37.52 -57.78 -52.54
C SER A 204 38.12 -59.13 -52.98
N GLY A 205 38.54 -59.14 -54.23
CA GLY A 205 39.37 -60.17 -54.86
C GLY A 205 39.74 -59.77 -56.28
N GLU A 206 40.38 -58.61 -56.42
CA GLU A 206 41.16 -58.22 -57.60
C GLU A 206 42.28 -59.28 -57.79
N GLU A 207 42.40 -59.92 -58.96
CA GLU A 207 43.69 -60.39 -59.48
C GLU A 207 43.63 -60.70 -61.00
N VAL A 208 44.17 -59.74 -61.76
CA VAL A 208 45.12 -59.85 -62.90
C VAL A 208 45.00 -61.02 -63.90
N GLU A 209 44.68 -60.70 -65.17
CA GLU A 209 45.63 -60.75 -66.32
C GLU A 209 45.11 -59.97 -67.54
#